data_AF-A0A5E4D797-F1
#
_entry.id   AF-A0A5E4D797-F1
#
_cell.length_a   1.000
_cell.length_b   1.000
_cell.length_c   1.000
_cell.angle_alpha   90.00
_cell.angle_beta   90.00
_cell.angle_gamma   90.00
#
_symmetry.space_group_name_H-M   'P 1'
#
loop_
_entity.id
_entity.type
_entity.pdbx_description
1 polymer ?
#
loop_
_entity_poly.entity_id
_entity_poly.type
_entity_poly.pdbx_seq_one_letter_code
_entity_poly.pdbx_strand_id
1 'polypeptide(L)'
;AALPNVIRFCCCAAMIYLGYCFCGWIVLGPYHDKFRSLNRVSECLFSLINGDDMFATFAKMQEKSYLVWMFSRIYLYSFISLFIYMILSLFISLITDTYETIKHYQQHGFPETELHTFISECKDLPNSGKYRLEEESP
;
A
#
# COMPACT_ATOMS: atom_id res chain seq x y z
N ALA A 1 -10.40 -6.43 7.02
CA ALA A 1 -10.08 -7.30 5.87
C ALA A 1 -9.39 -6.47 4.78
N ALA A 2 -8.31 -5.76 5.15
CA ALA A 2 -7.78 -4.65 4.36
C ALA A 2 -6.80 -5.06 3.25
N LEU A 3 -6.16 -6.22 3.38
CA LEU A 3 -5.14 -6.71 2.44
C LEU A 3 -5.62 -6.77 0.97
N PRO A 4 -6.81 -7.31 0.63
CA PRO A 4 -7.26 -7.35 -0.77
C PRO A 4 -7.52 -5.96 -1.36
N ASN A 5 -8.00 -5.00 -0.57
CA ASN A 5 -8.23 -3.63 -1.03
C ASN A 5 -6.91 -2.90 -1.28
N VAL A 6 -5.92 -3.11 -0.41
CA VAL A 6 -4.56 -2.56 -0.56
C VAL A 6 -3.87 -3.14 -1.79
N ILE A 7 -4.00 -4.44 -2.06
CA ILE A 7 -3.41 -5.08 -3.26
C ILE A 7 -3.97 -4.46 -4.55
N ARG A 8 -5.28 -4.23 -4.63
CA ARG A 8 -5.90 -3.59 -5.81
C ARG A 8 -5.36 -2.18 -6.04
N PHE A 9 -5.23 -1.38 -4.98
CA PHE A 9 -4.63 -0.04 -5.08
C PHE A 9 -3.15 -0.10 -5.46
N CYS A 10 -2.40 -1.05 -4.90
CA CYS A 10 -0.99 -1.26 -5.22
C CYS A 10 -0.80 -1.66 -6.69
N CYS A 11 -1.65 -2.55 -7.24
CA CYS A 11 -1.63 -2.89 -8.65
C CYS A 11 -1.89 -1.67 -9.56
N CYS A 12 -2.85 -0.81 -9.19
CA CYS A 12 -3.12 0.43 -9.93
C CYS A 12 -1.91 1.38 -9.91
N ALA A 13 -1.33 1.59 -8.72
CA ALA A 13 -0.13 2.41 -8.56
C ALA A 13 1.06 1.84 -9.36
N ALA A 14 1.23 0.52 -9.40
CA ALA A 14 2.28 -0.13 -10.17
C ALA A 14 2.12 0.08 -11.68
N MET A 15 0.89 0.04 -12.22
CA MET A 15 0.64 0.34 -13.64
C MET A 15 1.00 1.80 -13.97
N ILE A 16 0.63 2.74 -13.11
CA ILE A 16 0.98 4.16 -13.29
C ILE A 16 2.50 4.34 -13.20
N TYR A 17 3.15 3.71 -12.21
CA TYR A 17 4.61 3.74 -12.05
C TYR A 17 5.32 3.28 -13.32
N LEU A 18 4.92 2.13 -13.87
CA LEU A 18 5.51 1.59 -15.10
C LEU A 18 5.29 2.54 -16.29
N GLY A 19 4.10 3.14 -16.42
CA GLY A 19 3.82 4.13 -17.46
C GLY A 19 4.76 5.34 -17.38
N TYR A 20 5.02 5.85 -16.17
CA TYR A 20 6.01 6.90 -15.94
C TYR A 20 7.43 6.40 -16.28
N CYS A 21 7.84 5.22 -15.81
CA CYS A 21 9.14 4.63 -16.17
C CYS A 21 9.37 4.57 -17.69
N PHE A 22 8.39 4.09 -18.47
CA PHE A 22 8.49 4.04 -19.93
C PHE A 22 8.53 5.43 -20.56
N CYS A 23 7.67 6.35 -20.11
CA CYS A 23 7.64 7.73 -20.60
C CYS A 23 8.98 8.44 -20.33
N GLY A 24 9.50 8.37 -19.11
CA GLY A 24 10.78 8.93 -18.72
C GLY A 24 11.95 8.29 -19.50
N TRP A 25 11.92 6.97 -19.70
CA TRP A 25 12.94 6.27 -20.47
C TRP A 25 12.97 6.70 -21.94
N ILE A 26 11.81 6.77 -22.61
CA ILE A 26 11.75 7.13 -24.04
C ILE A 26 12.07 8.61 -24.26
N VAL A 27 11.53 9.50 -23.43
CA VAL A 27 11.64 10.95 -23.64
C VAL A 27 12.98 11.51 -23.14
N LEU A 28 13.49 11.04 -22.00
CA LEU A 28 14.75 11.54 -21.42
C LEU A 28 15.96 10.65 -21.75
N GLY A 29 15.74 9.42 -22.19
CA GLY A 29 16.81 8.48 -22.58
C GLY A 29 17.82 9.03 -23.60
N PRO A 30 17.41 9.73 -24.67
CA PRO A 30 18.38 10.31 -25.62
C PRO A 30 19.14 11.53 -25.08
N TYR A 31 18.68 12.15 -23.99
CA TYR A 31 19.25 13.40 -23.46
C TYR A 31 20.10 13.23 -22.20
N HIS A 32 19.94 12.13 -21.44
CA HIS A 32 20.53 11.98 -20.11
C HIS A 32 21.04 10.55 -19.82
N ASP A 33 22.28 10.42 -19.35
CA ASP A 33 22.95 9.12 -19.12
C ASP A 33 22.25 8.24 -18.07
N LYS A 34 21.59 8.85 -17.06
CA LYS A 34 20.78 8.10 -16.07
C LYS A 34 19.49 7.49 -16.64
N PHE A 35 19.01 7.90 -17.83
CA PHE A 35 17.77 7.37 -18.41
C PHE A 35 18.04 6.40 -19.56
N ARG A 36 19.25 5.85 -19.66
CA ARG A 36 19.61 4.91 -20.74
C ARG A 36 19.02 3.51 -20.56
N SER A 37 18.73 3.13 -19.31
CA SER A 37 18.12 1.84 -18.95
C SER A 37 16.93 2.04 -18.02
N LEU A 38 15.88 1.23 -18.21
CA LEU A 38 14.68 1.27 -17.36
C LEU A 38 14.99 1.11 -15.87
N ASN A 39 16.00 0.31 -15.49
CA ASN A 39 16.41 0.14 -14.09
C ASN A 39 16.84 1.47 -13.46
N ARG A 40 17.65 2.27 -14.15
CA ARG A 40 18.11 3.56 -13.62
C ARG A 40 16.98 4.58 -13.52
N VAL A 41 16.02 4.54 -14.45
CA VAL A 41 14.79 5.35 -14.39
C VAL A 41 13.96 4.96 -13.18
N SER A 42 13.81 3.66 -12.92
CA SER A 42 13.11 3.15 -11.75
C SER A 42 13.82 3.54 -10.44
N GLU A 43 15.14 3.39 -10.34
CA GLU A 43 15.94 3.85 -9.18
C GLU A 43 15.71 5.35 -8.92
N CYS A 44 15.71 6.17 -9.97
CA CYS A 44 15.48 7.61 -9.86
C CYS A 44 14.06 7.95 -9.41
N LEU A 45 13.03 7.33 -10.02
CA LEU A 45 11.64 7.55 -9.63
C LEU A 45 11.36 7.03 -8.21
N PHE A 46 12.03 5.94 -7.79
CA PHE A 46 11.92 5.42 -6.44
C PHE A 46 12.56 6.36 -5.41
N SER A 47 13.76 6.89 -5.67
CA SER A 47 14.38 7.90 -4.79
C SER A 47 13.51 9.17 -4.70
N LEU A 48 12.92 9.60 -5.83
CA LEU A 48 11.98 10.72 -5.90
C LEU A 48 10.73 10.52 -5.04
N ILE A 49 10.12 9.31 -5.05
CA ILE A 49 8.98 9.00 -4.18
C ILE A 49 9.37 9.11 -2.69
N ASN A 50 10.59 8.69 -2.35
CA ASN A 50 11.12 8.79 -0.98
C ASN A 50 11.59 10.21 -0.61
N GLY A 51 11.52 11.18 -1.52
CA GLY A 51 11.93 12.56 -1.28
C GLY A 51 13.43 12.84 -1.51
N ASP A 52 14.17 11.90 -2.09
CA ASP A 52 15.62 12.03 -2.31
C ASP A 52 15.96 12.49 -3.75
N ASP A 53 16.99 13.34 -3.85
CA ASP A 53 17.60 13.83 -5.09
C ASP A 53 16.69 14.64 -6.05
N MET A 54 15.60 15.25 -5.54
CA MET A 54 14.68 16.09 -6.35
C MET A 54 15.42 17.24 -7.05
N PHE A 55 16.18 18.04 -6.28
CA PHE A 55 16.84 19.24 -6.81
C PHE A 55 17.97 18.93 -7.80
N ALA A 56 18.79 17.90 -7.54
CA ALA A 56 19.90 17.59 -8.44
C ALA A 56 19.41 17.01 -9.78
N THR A 57 18.27 16.31 -9.79
CA THR A 57 17.62 15.85 -11.01
C THR A 57 17.16 17.04 -11.87
N PHE A 58 16.61 18.07 -11.25
CA PHE A 58 16.23 19.32 -11.95
C PHE A 58 17.45 20.10 -12.46
N ALA A 59 18.52 20.19 -11.66
CA ALA A 59 19.72 20.94 -12.02
C ALA A 59 20.44 20.32 -13.23
N LYS A 60 20.53 18.98 -13.28
CA LYS A 60 21.18 18.25 -14.39
C LYS A 60 20.43 18.34 -15.73
N MET A 61 19.15 18.67 -15.73
CA MET A 61 18.36 18.77 -16.97
C MET A 61 18.38 20.14 -17.65
N GLN A 62 18.96 21.16 -17.02
CA GLN A 62 18.94 22.53 -17.53
C GLN A 62 19.85 22.75 -18.76
N GLU A 63 20.81 21.88 -19.03
CA GLU A 63 21.94 22.20 -19.92
C GLU A 63 21.72 21.97 -21.43
N LYS A 64 20.65 21.26 -21.85
CA LYS A 64 20.57 20.81 -23.26
C LYS A 64 19.42 21.37 -24.11
N SER A 65 18.20 21.55 -23.58
CA SER A 65 17.06 22.03 -24.38
C SER A 65 15.93 22.56 -23.50
N TYR A 66 15.39 23.73 -23.84
CA TYR A 66 14.29 24.37 -23.10
C TYR A 66 13.00 23.53 -23.11
N LEU A 67 12.66 22.88 -24.22
CA LEU A 67 11.46 22.02 -24.32
C LEU A 67 11.59 20.79 -23.42
N VAL A 68 12.76 20.14 -23.42
CA VAL A 68 13.04 18.96 -22.57
C VAL A 68 13.04 19.38 -21.10
N TRP A 69 13.61 20.54 -20.78
CA TRP A 69 13.59 21.12 -19.44
C TRP A 69 12.17 21.34 -18.92
N MET A 70 11.31 21.99 -19.71
CA MET A 70 9.92 22.25 -19.34
C MET A 70 9.13 20.94 -19.19
N PHE A 71 9.28 20.02 -20.14
CA PHE A 71 8.64 18.69 -20.07
C PHE A 71 9.05 17.95 -18.80
N SER A 72 10.33 17.95 -18.47
CA SER A 72 10.82 17.26 -17.27
C SER A 72 10.25 17.81 -15.97
N ARG A 73 10.07 19.13 -15.87
CA ARG A 73 9.44 19.76 -14.70
C ARG A 73 8.01 19.29 -14.55
N ILE A 74 7.23 19.37 -15.63
CA ILE A 74 5.83 18.94 -15.62
C ILE A 74 5.74 17.46 -15.27
N TYR A 75 6.57 16.63 -15.89
CA TYR A 75 6.65 15.19 -15.64
C TYR A 75 6.98 14.87 -14.18
N LEU A 76 8.02 15.50 -13.61
CA LEU A 76 8.42 15.24 -12.23
C LEU A 76 7.39 15.78 -11.22
N TYR A 77 6.85 16.99 -11.42
CA TYR A 77 5.82 17.53 -10.54
C TYR A 77 4.51 16.73 -10.61
N SER A 78 4.08 16.30 -11.80
CA SER A 78 2.90 15.45 -11.93
C SER A 78 3.12 14.09 -11.27
N PHE A 79 4.31 13.50 -11.44
CA PHE A 79 4.67 12.24 -10.82
C PHE A 79 4.64 12.33 -9.29
N ILE A 80 5.37 13.29 -8.71
CA ILE A 80 5.49 13.47 -7.25
C ILE A 80 4.12 13.75 -6.64
N SER A 81 3.36 14.70 -7.20
CA SER A 81 2.05 15.06 -6.67
C SER A 81 1.10 13.86 -6.71
N LEU A 82 0.99 13.20 -7.87
CA LEU A 82 0.09 12.06 -8.04
C LEU A 82 0.47 10.90 -7.10
N PHE A 83 1.75 10.55 -6.98
CA PHE A 83 2.18 9.48 -6.09
C PHE A 83 1.95 9.80 -4.62
N ILE A 84 2.18 11.05 -4.18
CA ILE A 84 1.86 11.48 -2.82
C ILE A 84 0.35 11.32 -2.56
N TYR A 85 -0.51 11.81 -3.45
CA TYR A 85 -1.96 11.68 -3.28
C TYR A 85 -2.42 10.21 -3.28
N MET A 86 -1.83 9.35 -4.12
CA MET A 86 -2.13 7.91 -4.12
C MET A 86 -1.72 7.22 -2.82
N ILE A 87 -0.51 7.49 -2.31
CA ILE A 87 -0.02 6.93 -1.05
C ILE A 87 -0.88 7.40 0.12
N LEU A 88 -1.19 8.70 0.19
CA LEU A 88 -2.08 9.25 1.21
C LEU A 88 -3.47 8.61 1.16
N SER A 89 -4.04 8.46 -0.04
CA SER A 89 -5.35 7.82 -0.24
C SER A 89 -5.35 6.36 0.20
N LEU A 90 -4.23 5.65 -0.03
CA LEU A 90 -4.05 4.27 0.42
C LEU A 90 -4.01 4.19 1.95
N PHE A 91 -3.23 5.06 2.61
CA PHE A 91 -3.18 5.10 4.08
C PHE A 91 -4.54 5.40 4.69
N ILE A 92 -5.27 6.39 4.17
CA ILE A 92 -6.61 6.73 4.65
C ILE A 92 -7.55 5.54 4.46
N SER A 93 -7.52 4.88 3.31
CA SER A 93 -8.38 3.72 3.03
C SER A 93 -8.09 2.54 3.97
N LEU A 94 -6.82 2.27 4.28
CA LEU A 94 -6.42 1.19 5.19
C LEU A 94 -6.90 1.46 6.61
N ILE A 95 -6.72 2.70 7.09
CA ILE A 95 -7.17 3.12 8.42
C ILE A 95 -8.69 3.03 8.50
N THR A 96 -9.42 3.56 7.52
CA THR A 96 -10.89 3.52 7.47
C THR A 96 -11.42 2.08 7.44
N ASP A 97 -10.88 1.19 6.60
CA ASP A 97 -11.31 -0.23 6.52
C ASP A 97 -11.10 -0.95 7.87
N THR A 98 -9.96 -0.70 8.52
CA THR A 98 -9.65 -1.28 9.82
C THR A 98 -10.57 -0.73 10.91
N TYR A 99 -10.82 0.58 10.88
CA TYR A 99 -11.72 1.24 11.82
C TYR A 99 -13.16 0.73 11.68
N GLU A 100 -13.68 0.62 10.44
CA GLU A 100 -15.01 0.07 10.16
C GLU A 100 -15.12 -1.39 10.61
N THR A 101 -14.10 -2.21 10.35
CA THR A 101 -14.06 -3.61 10.80
C THR A 101 -14.15 -3.71 12.33
N ILE A 102 -13.37 -2.92 13.08
CA ILE A 102 -13.38 -2.93 14.55
C ILE A 102 -14.72 -2.38 15.08
N LYS A 103 -15.23 -1.29 14.50
CA LYS A 103 -16.52 -0.72 14.90
C LYS A 103 -17.66 -1.71 14.68
N HIS A 104 -17.64 -2.45 13.58
CA HIS A 104 -18.61 -3.51 13.31
C HIS A 104 -18.57 -4.61 14.38
N TYR A 105 -17.37 -5.04 14.79
CA TYR A 105 -17.21 -6.02 15.88
C TYR A 105 -17.68 -5.49 17.24
N GLN A 106 -17.53 -4.21 17.53
CA GLN A 106 -18.04 -3.64 18.77
C GLN A 106 -19.57 -3.53 18.79
N GLN A 107 -20.22 -3.30 17.65
CA GLN A 107 -21.68 -3.17 17.57
C GLN A 107 -22.42 -4.51 17.49
N HIS A 108 -21.87 -5.50 16.78
CA HIS A 108 -22.52 -6.79 16.52
C HIS A 108 -21.90 -7.97 17.27
N GLY A 109 -20.89 -7.71 18.11
CA GLY A 109 -20.07 -8.75 18.73
C GLY A 109 -18.93 -9.22 17.80
N PHE A 110 -17.95 -9.90 18.39
CA PHE A 110 -16.92 -10.59 17.60
C PHE A 110 -17.57 -11.69 16.75
N PRO A 111 -17.02 -12.01 15.57
CA PRO A 111 -17.55 -13.09 14.75
C PRO A 111 -17.50 -14.37 15.57
N GLU A 112 -18.62 -15.09 15.65
CA GLU A 112 -18.66 -16.38 16.32
C GLU A 112 -17.68 -17.33 15.62
N THR A 113 -16.60 -17.66 16.32
CA THR A 113 -15.67 -18.71 15.93
C THR A 113 -16.16 -20.02 16.54
N GLU A 114 -15.82 -21.17 15.93
CA GLU A 114 -16.24 -22.48 16.45
C GLU A 114 -15.84 -22.68 17.92
N LEU A 115 -14.74 -22.05 18.36
CA LEU A 115 -14.33 -22.00 19.76
C LEU A 115 -15.35 -21.25 20.65
N HIS A 116 -15.85 -20.11 20.20
CA HIS A 116 -16.86 -19.33 20.92
C HIS A 116 -18.19 -20.09 21.02
N THR A 117 -18.59 -20.79 19.97
CA THR A 117 -19.77 -21.68 19.96
C THR A 117 -19.55 -22.87 20.89
N PHE A 118 -18.37 -23.49 20.88
CA PHE A 118 -18.01 -24.58 21.78
C PHE A 118 -18.01 -24.14 23.27
N ILE A 119 -17.48 -22.95 23.56
CA ILE A 119 -17.49 -22.38 24.92
C ILE A 119 -18.92 -22.04 25.37
N SER A 120 -19.79 -21.58 24.46
CA SER A 120 -21.20 -21.25 24.79
C SER A 120 -22.07 -22.49 24.99
N GLU A 121 -21.72 -23.63 24.38
CA GLU A 121 -22.34 -24.93 24.64
C GLU A 121 -22.00 -25.48 26.05
N CYS A 122 -20.87 -25.09 26.63
CA CYS A 122 -20.52 -25.40 28.03
C CYS A 122 -21.40 -24.60 29.02
N LYS A 123 -22.60 -25.12 29.30
CA LYS A 123 -23.51 -24.61 30.36
C LYS A 123 -23.11 -25.00 31.78
N ASP A 124 -22.06 -25.79 31.95
CA ASP A 124 -21.66 -26.26 33.28
C ASP A 124 -20.92 -25.16 34.04
N LEU A 125 -21.39 -24.83 35.24
CA LEU A 125 -20.66 -23.94 36.13
C LEU A 125 -19.28 -24.55 36.43
N PRO A 126 -18.20 -23.75 36.58
CA PRO A 126 -16.87 -24.24 36.93
C PRO A 126 -16.83 -25.05 38.24
N ASN A 127 -17.89 -24.97 39.05
CA ASN A 127 -18.07 -25.68 40.31
C ASN A 127 -19.06 -26.87 40.22
N SER A 128 -19.54 -27.24 39.02
CA SER A 128 -20.61 -28.24 38.85
C SER A 128 -20.15 -29.68 39.07
N GLY A 129 -18.84 -29.96 39.11
CA GLY A 129 -18.31 -31.29 39.44
C GLY A 129 -18.64 -32.44 38.48
N LYS A 130 -19.38 -32.19 37.39
CA LYS A 130 -19.84 -33.24 36.45
C LYS A 130 -18.73 -34.02 35.76
N TYR A 131 -17.58 -33.38 35.52
CA TYR A 131 -16.39 -34.05 34.97
C TYR A 131 -15.78 -35.11 35.90
N ARG A 132 -16.20 -35.19 37.17
CA ARG A 132 -15.73 -36.20 38.13
C ARG A 132 -16.64 -37.42 38.23
N LEU A 133 -17.75 -37.46 37.49
CA LEU A 133 -18.77 -38.52 37.60
C LEU A 133 -18.73 -39.55 36.45
N GLU A 134 -17.88 -39.38 35.43
CA GLU A 134 -17.76 -40.36 34.33
C GLU A 134 -16.91 -41.60 34.69
N GLU A 135 -16.25 -41.65 35.85
CA GLU A 135 -15.46 -42.81 36.28
C GLU A 135 -16.20 -43.81 37.19
N GLU A 136 -17.45 -43.53 37.60
CA GLU A 136 -18.22 -44.48 38.41
C GLU A 136 -19.54 -44.87 37.72
N SER A 137 -19.46 -45.89 36.88
CA SER A 137 -20.59 -46.78 36.58
C SER A 137 -20.05 -48.22 36.45
N PRO A 138 -20.56 -49.18 37.25
CA PRO A 138 -20.18 -50.59 37.17
C PRO A 138 -20.70 -51.30 35.90
#